data_AF-A0A7C2ZKJ6-F1
#
_entry.id   AF-A0A7C2ZKJ6-F1
#
_cell.length_a   1.000
_cell.length_b   1.000
_cell.length_c   1.000
_cell.angle_alpha   90.00
_cell.angle_beta   90.00
_cell.angle_gamma   90.00
#
_symmetry.space_group_name_H-M   'P 1'
#
loop_
_entity.id
_entity.type
_entity.pdbx_description
1 polymer ?
#
loop_
_entity_poly.entity_id
_entity_poly.type
_entity_poly.pdbx_seq_one_letter_code
_entity_poly.pdbx_strand_id
1 'polypeptide(L)' 'MYTSEKFLKEIRPKASVLISYVADSGFTREAWRTYHDWLSEKITYKQALSKLKKLAMKN' A
#
# COMPACT_ATOMS: atom_id res chain seq x y z
N MET A 1 15.77 6.48 -7.08
CA MET A 1 15.71 5.13 -7.70
C MET A 1 16.15 4.14 -6.64
N TYR A 2 15.31 3.19 -6.22
CA TYR A 2 15.73 2.16 -5.27
C TYR A 2 16.80 1.26 -5.92
N THR A 3 17.81 0.84 -5.17
CA THR A 3 18.68 -0.25 -5.65
C THR A 3 17.83 -1.50 -5.83
N SER A 4 18.18 -2.33 -6.81
CA SER A 4 17.49 -3.60 -7.11
C SER A 4 17.34 -4.47 -5.85
N GLU A 5 18.35 -4.50 -4.99
CA GLU A 5 18.30 -5.24 -3.73
C GLU A 5 17.32 -4.64 -2.70
N LYS A 6 17.33 -3.32 -2.50
CA LYS A 6 16.40 -2.63 -1.57
C LYS A 6 14.96 -2.76 -2.04
N PHE A 7 14.74 -2.67 -3.35
CA PHE A 7 13.42 -2.86 -3.94
C PHE A 7 12.89 -4.27 -3.67
N LEU A 8 13.70 -5.30 -3.93
CA LEU A 8 13.30 -6.70 -3.76
C LEU A 8 13.09 -7.10 -2.30
N LYS A 9 13.96 -6.64 -1.39
CA LYS A 9 13.91 -7.02 0.03
C LYS A 9 12.90 -6.21 0.85
N GLU A 10 12.70 -4.94 0.53
CA GLU A 10 11.86 -4.07 1.37
C GLU A 10 10.59 -3.56 0.69
N ILE A 11 10.70 -3.07 -0.55
CA ILE A 11 9.56 -2.41 -1.22
C ILE A 11 8.56 -3.44 -1.73
N ARG A 12 9.03 -4.50 -2.40
CA ARG A 12 8.15 -5.54 -2.98
C ARG A 12 7.29 -6.25 -1.94
N PRO A 13 7.79 -6.71 -0.77
CA PRO A 13 6.94 -7.35 0.24
C PRO A 13 5.90 -6.38 0.80
N LYS A 14 6.30 -5.14 1.11
CA LYS A 14 5.38 -4.10 1.61
C LYS A 14 4.31 -3.78 0.57
N ALA A 15 4.68 -3.65 -0.71
CA ALA A 15 3.75 -3.40 -1.80
C ALA A 15 2.72 -4.53 -1.94
N SER A 16 3.18 -5.80 -1.88
CA SER A 16 2.30 -6.97 -1.94
C SER A 16 1.23 -6.96 -0.84
N VAL A 17 1.62 -6.61 0.39
CA VAL A 17 0.67 -6.52 1.51
C VAL A 17 -0.34 -5.40 1.28
N LEU A 18 0.10 -4.21 0.88
CA LEU A 18 -0.83 -3.09 0.63
C LEU A 18 -1.78 -3.40 -0.54
N ILE A 19 -1.30 -4.03 -1.61
CA ILE A 19 -2.14 -4.44 -2.76
C ILE A 19 -3.22 -5.44 -2.33
N SER A 20 -2.94 -6.37 -1.41
CA SER A 20 -3.97 -7.27 -0.86
C SER A 20 -5.12 -6.48 -0.24
N TYR A 21 -4.82 -5.49 0.60
CA TYR A 21 -5.88 -4.67 1.21
C TYR A 21 -6.57 -3.73 0.20
N VAL A 22 -5.88 -3.33 -0.87
CA VAL A 22 -6.53 -2.61 -1.99
C VAL A 22 -7.56 -3.52 -2.65
N ALA A 23 -7.23 -4.79 -2.88
CA ALA A 23 -8.16 -5.77 -3.43
C ALA A 23 -9.33 -6.06 -2.48
N ASP A 24 -9.05 -6.26 -1.19
CA ASP A 24 -10.08 -6.49 -0.16
C ASP A 24 -11.04 -5.30 -0.05
N SER A 25 -10.54 -4.07 -0.26
CA SER A 25 -11.36 -2.86 -0.35
C SER A 25 -12.11 -2.70 -1.67
N GLY A 26 -12.19 -3.73 -2.52
CA GLY A 26 -12.91 -3.69 -3.80
C GLY A 26 -12.28 -2.75 -4.83
N PHE A 27 -10.97 -2.53 -4.77
CA PHE A 27 -10.23 -1.66 -5.70
C PHE A 27 -10.76 -0.22 -5.75
N THR A 28 -11.25 0.31 -4.63
CA THR A 28 -11.77 1.68 -4.57
C THR A 28 -10.70 2.71 -4.96
N ARG A 29 -11.15 3.86 -5.48
CA ARG A 29 -10.26 4.99 -5.82
C ARG A 29 -9.46 5.47 -4.60
N GLU A 30 -10.06 5.43 -3.42
CA GLU A 30 -9.40 5.83 -2.17
C GLU A 30 -8.29 4.86 -1.75
N ALA A 31 -8.49 3.56 -1.95
CA ALA A 31 -7.48 2.56 -1.67
C ALA A 31 -6.28 2.69 -2.63
N TRP A 32 -6.53 2.85 -3.92
CA TRP A 32 -5.47 3.12 -4.90
C TRP A 32 -4.70 4.40 -4.58
N ARG A 33 -5.41 5.48 -4.22
CA ARG A 33 -4.78 6.73 -3.80
C ARG A 33 -3.85 6.51 -2.60
N THR A 34 -4.29 5.74 -1.61
CA THR A 34 -3.48 5.42 -0.42
C THR A 34 -2.23 4.62 -0.77
N TYR A 35 -2.34 3.63 -1.67
CA TYR A 35 -1.19 2.88 -2.17
C TYR A 35 -0.19 3.78 -2.93
N HIS A 36 -0.67 4.67 -3.80
CA HIS A 36 0.18 5.60 -4.52
C HIS A 36 0.83 6.64 -3.62
N ASP A 37 0.13 7.14 -2.60
CA ASP A 37 0.70 8.06 -1.62
C ASP A 37 1.85 7.40 -0.84
N TRP A 38 1.78 6.08 -0.58
CA TRP A 38 2.91 5.33 -0.02
C TRP A 38 4.06 5.17 -1.02
N LEU A 39 3.77 4.78 -2.27
CA LEU A 39 4.79 4.64 -3.31
C LEU A 39 5.52 5.95 -3.60
N SER A 40 4.83 7.09 -3.51
CA SER A 40 5.40 8.43 -3.64
C SER A 40 6.00 8.96 -2.33
N GLU A 41 6.14 8.13 -1.30
CA GLU A 41 6.73 8.46 0.00
C GLU A 41 6.02 9.62 0.74
N LYS A 42 4.79 9.98 0.36
CA LYS A 42 3.97 10.99 1.03
C LYS A 42 3.45 10.51 2.39
N ILE A 43 3.26 9.21 2.53
CA ILE A 43 2.87 8.56 3.78
C ILE A 43 3.75 7.34 4.06
N THR A 44 3.92 7.04 5.35
CA THR A 44 4.66 5.85 5.78
C THR A 44 3.87 4.57 5.50
N TYR A 45 4.58 3.44 5.42
CA TYR A 45 3.96 2.12 5.30
C TYR A 45 2.92 1.86 6.40
N LYS A 46 3.20 2.24 7.65
CA LYS A 46 2.27 2.06 8.79
C LYS A 46 0.98 2.86 8.60
N GLN A 47 1.07 4.08 8.08
CA GLN A 47 -0.10 4.91 7.78
C GLN A 47 -0.92 4.33 6.63
N ALA A 48 -0.26 3.89 5.56
CA ALA A 48 -0.91 3.25 4.42
C ALA A 48 -1.65 1.97 4.83
N LEU A 49 -0.98 1.11 5.60
CA LEU A 49 -1.55 -0.14 6.10
C LEU A 49 -2.77 0.12 6.99
N SER A 50 -2.70 1.09 7.90
CA SER A 50 -3.82 1.43 8.78
C SER A 50 -5.04 1.96 8.01
N LYS A 51 -4.82 2.83 7.01
CA LYS A 51 -5.88 3.34 6.15
C LYS A 51 -6.52 2.23 5.31
N LEU A 52 -5.71 1.42 4.64
CA LEU A 52 -6.20 0.34 3.76
C LEU A 52 -6.94 -0.75 4.55
N LYS A 53 -6.47 -1.12 5.73
CA LYS A 53 -7.21 -2.02 6.64
C LYS A 53 -8.61 -1.48 6.96
N LYS A 54 -8.72 -0.19 7.29
CA LYS A 54 -10.02 0.43 7.58
C LYS A 54 -10.95 0.45 6.37
N LEU A 55 -10.40 0.61 5.16
CA LEU A 55 -11.18 0.57 3.93
C LEU A 55 -11.66 -0.85 3.62
N ALA A 56 -10.79 -1.84 3.78
CA ALA A 56 -11.12 -3.25 3.59
C ALA A 56 -12.21 -3.76 4.55
N MET A 57 -12.27 -3.24 5.79
CA MET A 57 -13.31 -3.62 6.77
C MET A 57 -14.68 -2.96 6.53
N LYS A 58 -14.78 -1.97 5.63
CA LYS A 58 -16.03 -1.26 5.34
C LYS A 58 -16.79 -1.83 4.15
N ASN A 59 -16.15 -2.67 3.34
CA ASN A 59 -16.74 -3.39 2.22
C ASN A 59 -17.06 -4.83 2.63
#